data_AF-A0A258ANT7-F1
#
_entry.id   AF-A0A258ANT7-F1
#
_cell.length_a   1.000
_cell.length_b   1.000
_cell.length_c   1.000
_cell.angle_alpha   90.00
_cell.angle_beta   90.00
_cell.angle_gamma   90.00
#
_symmetry.space_group_name_H-M   'P 1'
#
loop_
_entity.id
_entity.type
_entity.pdbx_description
1 polymer ?
#
loop_
_entity_poly.entity_id
_entity_poly.type
_entity_poly.pdbx_seq_one_letter_code
_entity_poly.pdbx_strand_id
1 'polypeptide(L)'
;MTGSLMTSAFAPSPPQWGKTKQTEQNMTQKTLTKEELSQFTGTEQWYRHGIARKVLYTDGAKHVAESAGAYWLIDEIAFAQAIRQVAAEGFQLWKLKVNPNHSATLACEDGNSKIVFAKGIEFTDFPLDEIAFYFTDNVLMLPSEY
;
A
#
# COMPACT_ATOMS: atom_id res chain seq x y z
N MET A 1 61.24 60.77 -23.50
CA MET A 1 61.20 59.48 -24.21
C MET A 1 60.62 58.45 -23.25
N THR A 2 59.65 57.66 -23.72
CA THR A 2 59.14 56.37 -23.16
C THR A 2 58.64 56.39 -21.71
N GLY A 3 57.38 56.15 -21.36
CA GLY A 3 56.36 55.31 -21.99
C GLY A 3 55.83 54.35 -20.91
N SER A 4 54.53 54.46 -20.60
CA SER A 4 53.55 53.44 -20.14
C SER A 4 54.09 52.04 -19.80
N LEU A 5 53.66 51.36 -18.74
CA LEU A 5 52.35 50.68 -18.69
C LEU A 5 52.02 50.24 -17.25
N MET A 6 50.82 50.59 -16.79
CA MET A 6 50.14 49.90 -15.69
C MET A 6 49.66 48.53 -16.19
N THR A 7 50.19 47.44 -15.65
CA THR A 7 49.69 46.10 -15.92
C THR A 7 48.54 45.81 -14.96
N SER A 8 47.31 45.95 -15.45
CA SER A 8 46.11 45.48 -14.78
C SER A 8 46.07 43.95 -14.77
N ALA A 9 46.12 43.32 -13.59
CA ALA A 9 45.86 41.90 -13.44
C ALA A 9 44.35 41.63 -13.56
N PHE A 10 43.95 40.98 -14.64
CA PHE A 10 42.58 40.55 -14.90
C PHE A 10 42.31 39.26 -14.11
N ALA A 11 41.60 39.37 -12.97
CA ALA A 11 41.11 38.20 -12.25
C ALA A 11 39.86 37.66 -12.97
N PRO A 12 39.77 36.36 -13.32
CA PRO A 12 38.56 35.81 -13.91
C PRO A 12 37.42 35.82 -12.87
N SER A 13 36.27 36.37 -13.26
CA SER A 13 35.06 36.32 -12.44
C SER A 13 34.61 34.87 -12.22
N PRO A 14 34.15 34.49 -11.03
CA PRO A 14 33.66 33.13 -10.78
C PRO A 14 32.43 32.82 -11.64
N PRO A 15 32.25 31.57 -12.09
CA PRO A 15 31.11 31.17 -12.91
C PRO A 15 29.81 31.35 -12.12
N GLN A 16 28.87 32.07 -12.71
CA GLN A 16 27.53 32.27 -12.17
C GLN A 16 26.72 31.00 -12.45
N TRP A 17 26.80 30.02 -11.56
CA TRP A 17 25.98 28.82 -11.66
C TRP A 17 24.50 29.21 -11.56
N GLY A 18 23.73 28.85 -12.59
CA GLY A 18 22.33 29.21 -12.73
C GLY A 18 21.51 28.83 -11.50
N LYS A 19 20.54 29.70 -11.16
CA LYS A 19 19.50 29.40 -10.19
C LYS A 19 18.70 28.19 -10.71
N THR A 20 19.06 26.99 -10.28
CA THR A 20 18.21 25.81 -10.43
C THR A 20 16.91 26.12 -9.71
N LYS A 21 15.82 26.24 -10.47
CA LYS A 21 14.47 26.18 -9.91
C LYS A 21 14.37 24.85 -9.18
N GLN A 22 14.43 24.88 -7.86
CA GLN A 22 13.97 23.77 -7.03
C GLN A 22 12.52 23.55 -7.44
N THR A 23 12.29 22.51 -8.22
CA THR A 23 10.95 21.95 -8.33
C THR A 23 10.79 21.18 -7.04
N GLU A 24 10.23 21.83 -6.02
CA GLU A 24 9.64 21.16 -4.86
C GLU A 24 8.54 20.25 -5.42
N GLN A 25 8.94 19.03 -5.78
CA GLN A 25 8.04 17.90 -5.84
C GLN A 25 7.58 17.72 -4.40
N ASN A 26 6.41 18.25 -4.09
CA ASN A 26 5.65 17.89 -2.90
C ASN A 26 5.52 16.37 -2.90
N MET A 27 6.45 15.67 -2.24
CA MET A 27 6.25 14.31 -1.77
C MET A 27 5.17 14.40 -0.70
N THR A 28 3.93 14.48 -1.16
CA THR A 28 2.78 14.12 -0.35
C THR A 28 2.98 12.64 -0.05
N GLN A 29 3.48 12.32 1.15
CA GLN A 29 3.32 10.99 1.70
C GLN A 29 1.82 10.73 1.63
N LYS A 30 1.41 9.89 0.68
CA LYS A 30 0.02 9.53 0.50
C LYS A 30 -0.31 8.57 1.62
N THR A 31 -0.62 9.13 2.79
CA THR A 31 -1.04 8.39 3.96
C THR A 31 -2.35 7.71 3.59
N LEU A 32 -2.36 6.38 3.53
CA LEU A 32 -3.58 5.61 3.33
C LEU A 32 -4.61 6.00 4.39
N THR A 33 -5.76 6.52 3.99
CA THR A 33 -6.83 6.91 4.93
C THR A 33 -8.09 6.05 4.75
N LYS A 34 -8.90 5.91 5.81
CA LYS A 34 -10.17 5.16 5.74
C LYS A 34 -11.17 5.86 4.81
N GLU A 35 -11.10 7.19 4.76
CA GLU A 35 -11.93 8.04 3.91
C GLU A 35 -11.64 7.77 2.43
N GLU A 36 -10.37 7.71 2.02
CA GLU A 36 -9.99 7.32 0.66
C GLU A 36 -10.47 5.90 0.33
N LEU A 37 -10.33 4.95 1.26
CA LEU A 37 -10.78 3.57 1.06
C LEU A 37 -12.30 3.48 0.86
N SER A 38 -13.08 4.35 1.50
CA SER A 38 -14.55 4.38 1.33
C SER A 38 -15.01 4.87 -0.05
N GLN A 39 -14.13 5.52 -0.82
CA GLN A 39 -14.46 6.04 -2.16
C GLN A 39 -14.38 4.98 -3.26
N PHE A 40 -13.78 3.82 -2.97
CA PHE A 40 -13.80 2.69 -3.89
C PHE A 40 -15.21 2.10 -3.90
N THR A 41 -15.91 2.31 -5.02
CA THR A 41 -17.30 1.88 -5.21
C THR A 41 -17.38 1.06 -6.50
N GLY A 42 -17.78 -0.20 -6.36
CA GLY A 42 -17.71 -1.18 -7.44
C GLY A 42 -16.26 -1.55 -7.85
N THR A 43 -16.15 -2.54 -8.72
CA THR A 43 -14.87 -3.02 -9.26
C THR A 43 -14.85 -2.80 -10.77
N GLU A 44 -13.85 -2.06 -11.26
CA GLU A 44 -13.64 -1.88 -12.69
C GLU A 44 -12.60 -2.85 -13.24
N GLN A 45 -11.57 -3.15 -12.45
CA GLN A 45 -10.49 -4.07 -12.83
C GLN A 45 -10.28 -5.19 -11.81
N TRP A 46 -9.95 -6.37 -12.33
CA TRP A 46 -9.53 -7.51 -11.55
C TRP A 46 -8.07 -7.83 -11.83
N TYR A 47 -7.27 -7.86 -10.78
CA TYR A 47 -5.87 -8.22 -10.83
C TYR A 47 -5.71 -9.66 -10.38
N ARG A 48 -4.88 -10.43 -11.10
CA ARG A 48 -4.63 -11.83 -10.76
C ARG A 48 -3.44 -11.96 -9.84
N HIS A 49 -3.61 -12.70 -8.76
CA HIS A 49 -2.50 -13.03 -7.87
C HIS A 49 -1.42 -13.83 -8.61
N GLY A 50 -0.14 -13.51 -8.38
CA GLY A 50 0.99 -14.10 -9.12
C GLY A 50 1.13 -15.62 -8.90
N ILE A 51 1.12 -16.06 -7.64
CA ILE A 51 1.27 -17.48 -7.25
C ILE A 51 -0.09 -18.19 -7.15
N ALA A 52 -1.00 -17.70 -6.31
CA ALA A 52 -2.35 -18.26 -6.15
C ALA A 52 -3.28 -17.84 -7.30
N ARG A 53 -3.03 -18.32 -8.53
CA ARG A 53 -3.67 -17.85 -9.78
C ARG A 53 -5.20 -17.85 -9.81
N LYS A 54 -5.87 -18.59 -8.92
CA LYS A 54 -7.33 -18.59 -8.77
C LYS A 54 -7.84 -17.32 -8.09
N VAL A 55 -7.02 -16.70 -7.25
CA VAL A 55 -7.34 -15.49 -6.51
C VAL A 55 -7.19 -14.27 -7.42
N LEU A 56 -8.24 -13.47 -7.45
CA LEU A 56 -8.29 -12.13 -8.01
C LEU A 56 -8.39 -11.11 -6.88
N TYR A 57 -8.04 -9.86 -7.15
CA TYR A 57 -8.28 -8.75 -6.25
C TYR A 57 -8.64 -7.48 -7.03
N THR A 58 -9.35 -6.57 -6.37
CA THR A 58 -9.94 -5.37 -6.98
C THR A 58 -8.98 -4.17 -6.98
N ASP A 59 -9.41 -3.08 -7.60
CA ASP A 59 -8.71 -1.79 -7.55
C ASP A 59 -8.51 -1.29 -6.11
N GLY A 60 -9.52 -1.39 -5.26
CA GLY A 60 -9.41 -1.00 -3.84
C GLY A 60 -8.40 -1.85 -3.08
N ALA A 61 -8.45 -3.17 -3.25
CA ALA A 61 -7.48 -4.06 -2.61
C ALA A 61 -6.04 -3.83 -3.11
N LYS A 62 -5.87 -3.60 -4.42
CA LYS A 62 -4.58 -3.22 -5.01
C LYS A 62 -4.08 -1.89 -4.44
N HIS A 63 -4.96 -0.90 -4.33
CA HIS A 63 -4.60 0.43 -3.83
C HIS A 63 -4.07 0.38 -2.39
N VAL A 64 -4.68 -0.46 -1.53
CA VAL A 64 -4.13 -0.72 -0.18
C VAL A 64 -2.72 -1.30 -0.29
N ALA A 65 -2.53 -2.36 -1.08
CA ALA A 65 -1.24 -3.03 -1.18
C ALA A 65 -0.14 -2.10 -1.70
N GLU A 66 -0.45 -1.24 -2.68
CA GLU A 66 0.49 -0.26 -3.24
C GLU A 66 0.78 0.89 -2.27
N SER A 67 -0.23 1.43 -1.60
CA SER A 67 -0.09 2.62 -0.75
C SER A 67 0.50 2.30 0.63
N ALA A 68 0.17 1.12 1.18
CA ALA A 68 0.67 0.67 2.48
C ALA A 68 1.86 -0.29 2.39
N GLY A 69 2.36 -0.61 1.18
CA GLY A 69 3.39 -1.64 1.01
C GLY A 69 2.91 -3.04 1.45
N ALA A 70 1.60 -3.28 1.42
CA ALA A 70 0.93 -4.41 2.07
C ALA A 70 0.58 -5.56 1.12
N TYR A 71 1.37 -5.80 0.06
CA TYR A 71 1.16 -6.97 -0.80
C TYR A 71 1.24 -8.29 -0.03
N TRP A 72 2.04 -8.33 1.04
CA TRP A 72 2.10 -9.47 1.96
C TRP A 72 0.73 -9.83 2.54
N LEU A 73 -0.16 -8.86 2.76
CA LEU A 73 -1.50 -9.11 3.31
C LEU A 73 -2.39 -9.82 2.28
N ILE A 74 -2.27 -9.44 1.00
CA ILE A 74 -2.93 -10.15 -0.10
C ILE A 74 -2.37 -11.57 -0.22
N ASP A 75 -1.04 -11.73 -0.13
CA ASP A 75 -0.39 -13.04 -0.18
C ASP A 75 -0.89 -13.96 0.95
N GLU A 76 -0.95 -13.46 2.18
CA GLU A 76 -1.45 -14.21 3.35
C GLU A 76 -2.89 -14.69 3.15
N ILE A 77 -3.78 -13.80 2.71
CA ILE A 77 -5.20 -14.15 2.46
C ILE A 77 -5.31 -15.16 1.32
N ALA A 78 -4.53 -14.98 0.25
CA ALA A 78 -4.55 -15.87 -0.91
C ALA A 78 -4.00 -17.26 -0.58
N PHE A 79 -2.94 -17.36 0.23
CA PHE A 79 -2.37 -18.63 0.66
C PHE A 79 -3.25 -19.34 1.70
N ALA A 80 -3.98 -18.58 2.53
CA ALA A 80 -4.95 -19.17 3.45
C ALA A 80 -6.07 -19.94 2.73
N GLN A 81 -6.33 -19.66 1.44
CA GLN A 81 -7.28 -20.44 0.64
C GLN A 81 -6.84 -21.89 0.38
N ALA A 82 -5.60 -22.27 0.73
CA ALA A 82 -5.17 -23.67 0.75
C ALA A 82 -5.68 -24.43 2.00
N ILE A 83 -6.14 -23.71 3.03
CA ILE A 83 -6.67 -24.29 4.26
C ILE A 83 -8.14 -24.66 4.02
N ARG A 84 -8.48 -25.94 4.19
CA ARG A 84 -9.81 -26.48 3.87
C ARG A 84 -10.95 -25.76 4.61
N GLN A 85 -10.73 -25.38 5.86
CA GLN A 85 -11.73 -24.70 6.69
C GLN A 85 -12.04 -23.29 6.17
N VAL A 86 -11.02 -22.58 5.67
CA VAL A 86 -11.17 -21.25 5.07
C VAL A 86 -11.86 -21.37 3.72
N ALA A 87 -11.34 -22.25 2.86
CA ALA A 87 -11.84 -22.44 1.49
C ALA A 87 -13.26 -23.02 1.42
N ALA A 88 -13.76 -23.60 2.50
CA ALA A 88 -15.13 -24.10 2.59
C ALA A 88 -16.17 -22.96 2.75
N GLU A 89 -15.75 -21.78 3.21
CA GLU A 89 -16.64 -20.65 3.42
C GLU A 89 -16.82 -19.86 2.11
N GLY A 90 -18.07 -19.77 1.63
CA GLY A 90 -18.41 -19.07 0.39
C GLY A 90 -18.31 -17.54 0.49
N PHE A 91 -18.40 -17.02 1.70
CA PHE A 91 -18.14 -15.62 2.03
C PHE A 91 -17.19 -15.56 3.22
N GLN A 92 -16.14 -14.75 3.07
CA GLN A 92 -15.11 -14.59 4.09
C GLN A 92 -14.92 -13.11 4.38
N LEU A 93 -14.93 -12.75 5.67
CA LEU A 93 -14.57 -11.43 6.15
C LEU A 93 -13.18 -11.50 6.81
N TRP A 94 -12.20 -10.92 6.12
CA TRP A 94 -10.83 -10.81 6.58
C TRP A 94 -10.63 -9.50 7.32
N LYS A 95 -10.06 -9.54 8.52
CA LYS A 95 -9.74 -8.36 9.32
C LYS A 95 -8.30 -8.42 9.79
N LEU A 96 -7.53 -7.37 9.49
CA LEU A 96 -6.24 -7.13 10.10
C LEU A 96 -6.42 -6.05 11.17
N LYS A 97 -6.06 -6.36 12.42
CA LYS A 97 -6.02 -5.40 13.53
C LYS A 97 -4.60 -5.21 13.99
N VAL A 98 -4.11 -3.97 13.95
CA VAL A 98 -2.76 -3.58 14.37
C VAL A 98 -2.85 -2.97 15.76
N ASN A 99 -1.98 -3.44 16.65
CA ASN A 99 -1.87 -2.96 18.02
C ASN A 99 -0.87 -1.79 18.10
N PRO A 100 -0.93 -0.94 19.15
CA PRO A 100 0.00 0.18 19.33
C PRO A 100 1.48 -0.20 19.42
N ASN A 101 1.79 -1.46 19.71
CA ASN A 101 3.17 -1.99 19.73
C ASN A 101 3.63 -2.55 18.37
N HIS A 102 2.90 -2.28 17.29
CA HIS A 102 3.12 -2.79 15.92
C HIS A 102 2.94 -4.31 15.74
N SER A 103 2.50 -5.05 16.76
CA SER A 103 1.98 -6.41 16.55
C SER A 103 0.61 -6.35 15.88
N ALA A 104 0.21 -7.40 15.17
CA ALA A 104 -1.12 -7.45 14.56
C ALA A 104 -1.76 -8.83 14.66
N THR A 105 -3.07 -8.88 14.44
CA THR A 105 -3.82 -10.13 14.30
C THR A 105 -4.59 -10.10 12.99
N LEU A 106 -4.36 -11.08 12.14
CA LEU A 106 -5.15 -11.35 10.94
C LEU A 106 -6.17 -12.44 11.24
N ALA A 107 -7.45 -12.16 11.07
CA ALA A 107 -8.53 -13.12 11.30
C ALA A 107 -9.46 -13.22 10.09
N CYS A 108 -10.03 -14.41 9.88
CA CYS A 108 -11.09 -14.66 8.92
C CYS A 108 -12.35 -15.11 9.63
N GLU A 109 -13.47 -14.47 9.32
CA GLU A 109 -14.82 -14.81 9.77
C GLU A 109 -15.66 -15.34 8.60
N ASP A 110 -16.62 -16.22 8.87
CA ASP A 110 -17.54 -16.82 7.87
C ASP A 110 -18.77 -15.94 7.54
N GLY A 111 -18.80 -14.69 8.02
CA GLY A 111 -19.96 -13.79 7.91
C GLY A 111 -21.04 -13.99 8.99
N ASN A 112 -20.99 -15.06 9.77
CA ASN A 112 -21.89 -15.34 10.90
C ASN A 112 -21.17 -15.20 12.25
N SER A 113 -20.15 -14.34 12.31
CA SER A 113 -19.30 -14.08 13.50
C SER A 113 -18.50 -15.29 14.01
N LYS A 114 -18.40 -16.38 13.23
CA LYS A 114 -17.52 -17.50 13.58
C LYS A 114 -16.16 -17.30 12.93
N ILE A 115 -15.12 -17.32 13.76
CA ILE A 115 -13.73 -17.24 13.31
C ILE A 115 -13.30 -18.61 12.78
N VAL A 116 -12.87 -18.65 11.52
CA VAL A 116 -12.40 -19.88 10.84
C VAL A 116 -10.88 -19.91 10.67
N PHE A 117 -10.22 -18.75 10.81
CA PHE A 117 -8.76 -18.62 10.80
C PHE A 117 -8.34 -17.43 11.66
N ALA A 118 -7.20 -17.58 12.35
CA ALA A 118 -6.54 -16.49 13.06
C ALA A 118 -5.03 -16.69 13.01
N LYS A 119 -4.28 -15.61 12.76
CA LYS A 119 -2.83 -15.58 12.73
C LYS A 119 -2.32 -14.35 13.48
N GLY A 120 -1.46 -14.58 14.46
CA GLY A 120 -0.70 -13.51 15.11
C GLY A 120 0.48 -13.08 14.22
N ILE A 121 0.71 -11.79 14.16
CA ILE A 121 1.82 -11.14 13.45
C ILE A 121 2.63 -10.39 14.50
N GLU A 122 3.90 -10.76 14.65
CA GLU A 122 4.77 -10.18 15.69
C GLU A 122 5.06 -8.70 15.44
N PHE A 123 5.19 -8.31 14.16
CA PHE A 123 5.46 -6.94 13.76
C PHE A 123 4.92 -6.64 12.35
N THR A 124 4.35 -5.45 12.16
CA THR A 124 3.98 -4.89 10.87
C THR A 124 4.13 -3.37 10.85
N ASP A 125 4.48 -2.84 9.69
CA ASP A 125 4.52 -1.41 9.37
C ASP A 125 3.21 -0.92 8.71
N PHE A 126 2.15 -1.73 8.73
CA PHE A 126 0.86 -1.35 8.16
C PHE A 126 0.33 -0.06 8.81
N PRO A 127 -0.04 0.97 8.02
CA PRO A 127 -0.23 2.32 8.52
C PRO A 127 -1.56 2.58 9.24
N LEU A 128 -2.52 1.65 9.16
CA LEU A 128 -3.84 1.78 9.79
C LEU A 128 -3.98 0.81 10.97
N ASP A 129 -4.71 1.23 11.99
CA ASP A 129 -5.05 0.38 13.15
C ASP A 129 -5.90 -0.84 12.76
N GLU A 130 -6.70 -0.73 11.69
CA GLU A 130 -7.53 -1.81 11.21
C GLU A 130 -7.86 -1.64 9.72
N ILE A 131 -7.92 -2.78 9.02
CA ILE A 131 -8.52 -2.88 7.69
C ILE A 131 -9.31 -4.19 7.57
N ALA A 132 -10.36 -4.14 6.74
CA ALA A 132 -11.17 -5.30 6.40
C ALA A 132 -11.19 -5.54 4.89
N PHE A 133 -11.34 -6.81 4.51
CA PHE A 133 -11.57 -7.25 3.14
C PHE A 133 -12.68 -8.30 3.11
N TYR A 134 -13.42 -8.34 2.02
CA TYR A 134 -14.26 -9.48 1.69
C TYR A 134 -13.56 -10.36 0.67
N PHE A 135 -13.76 -11.67 0.83
CA PHE A 135 -13.33 -12.66 -0.14
C PHE A 135 -14.51 -13.57 -0.48
N THR A 136 -14.93 -13.53 -1.74
CA THR A 136 -15.99 -14.38 -2.28
C THR A 136 -15.74 -14.63 -3.77
N ASP A 137 -16.20 -15.75 -4.31
CA ASP A 137 -15.99 -16.13 -5.72
C ASP A 137 -14.53 -16.04 -6.19
N ASN A 138 -13.58 -16.27 -5.28
CA ASN A 138 -12.14 -16.10 -5.47
C ASN A 138 -11.67 -14.66 -5.72
N VAL A 139 -12.47 -13.65 -5.39
CA VAL A 139 -12.13 -12.23 -5.51
C VAL A 139 -11.98 -11.60 -4.12
N LEU A 140 -10.84 -10.97 -3.87
CA LEU A 140 -10.55 -10.17 -2.70
C LEU A 140 -10.88 -8.69 -2.98
N MET A 141 -11.71 -8.07 -2.15
CA MET A 141 -12.19 -6.71 -2.35
C MET A 141 -12.37 -5.94 -1.04
N LEU A 142 -12.40 -4.61 -1.10
CA LEU A 142 -12.79 -3.79 0.04
C LEU A 142 -14.30 -3.97 0.33
N PRO A 143 -14.74 -3.82 1.59
CA PRO A 143 -16.17 -3.87 1.92
C PRO A 143 -17.03 -2.86 1.19
N SER A 144 -16.47 -1.72 0.76
CA SER A 144 -17.17 -0.70 -0.03
C SER A 144 -17.35 -1.06 -1.51
N GLU A 145 -16.65 -2.10 -1.99
CA GLU A 145 -16.71 -2.56 -3.38
C GLU A 145 -17.70 -3.72 -3.60
N TYR A 146 -18.24 -4.30 -2.52
CA TYR A 146 -19.21 -5.41 -2.51
C TYR A 146 -20.65 -4.91 -2.50
#